data_AF-A0A928ZCI3-F1
#
_entry.id   AF-A0A928ZCI3-F1
#
_cell.length_a   1.000
_cell.length_b   1.000
_cell.length_c   1.000
_cell.angle_alpha   90.00
_cell.angle_beta   90.00
_cell.angle_gamma   90.00
#
_symmetry.space_group_name_H-M   'P 1'
#
loop_
_entity.id
_entity.type
_entity.pdbx_description
1 polymer ?
#
loop_
_entity_poly.entity_id
_entity_poly.type
_entity_poly.pdbx_seq_one_letter_code
_entity_poly.pdbx_strand_id
1 'polypeptide(L)'
;MFNLFKLNIIYIFALTMTMLLFNLKSSMANTKKGNATKIILAQANQTIQGRSGGSTDSHGCGFVANRPNYEMNLEQEIDYMRLTVQAAGGQPTLLVLGPNSEDSFCVLGDEVSGLKPEISGVWEAGYYRIYVGDRIGERHQFTLSISTDN
;
A
#
# COMPACT_ATOMS: atom_id res chain seq x y z
N MET A 1 58.89 -36.34 60.94
CA MET A 1 59.11 -35.76 62.29
C MET A 1 58.34 -34.45 62.34
N PHE A 2 57.37 -34.39 63.27
CA PHE A 2 56.59 -33.24 63.74
C PHE A 2 55.61 -32.47 62.82
N ASN A 3 54.36 -32.84 63.05
CA ASN A 3 53.13 -32.05 63.11
C ASN A 3 53.25 -30.70 63.87
N LEU A 4 52.21 -29.87 63.69
CA LEU A 4 51.73 -28.72 64.49
C LEU A 4 52.15 -27.31 64.01
N PHE A 5 51.15 -26.48 63.70
CA PHE A 5 50.79 -25.25 64.44
C PHE A 5 49.48 -24.68 63.86
N LYS A 6 48.34 -25.00 64.46
CA LYS A 6 47.48 -24.15 65.32
C LYS A 6 46.49 -23.23 64.59
N LEU A 7 45.25 -23.74 64.59
CA LEU A 7 43.96 -23.11 64.87
C LEU A 7 43.96 -21.67 65.43
N ASN A 8 43.11 -20.81 64.86
CA ASN A 8 42.48 -19.65 65.50
C ASN A 8 41.11 -19.47 64.83
N ILE A 9 40.03 -20.13 65.28
CA ILE A 9 39.06 -19.74 66.32
C ILE A 9 38.48 -18.31 66.15
N ILE A 10 37.29 -18.31 65.54
CA ILE A 10 36.07 -17.54 65.87
C ILE A 10 36.09 -16.02 65.66
N TYR A 11 35.31 -15.53 64.68
CA TYR A 11 34.37 -14.40 64.82
C TYR A 11 33.19 -14.63 63.84
N ILE A 12 32.08 -15.21 64.31
CA ILE A 12 30.81 -14.55 64.71
C ILE A 12 29.95 -14.08 63.52
N PHE A 13 28.86 -14.84 63.34
CA PHE A 13 27.53 -14.51 62.79
C PHE A 13 27.32 -13.11 62.19
N ALA A 14 27.09 -13.06 60.88
CA ALA A 14 26.19 -12.09 60.27
C ALA A 14 25.17 -12.85 59.40
N LEU A 15 23.97 -12.98 59.97
CA LEU A 15 22.79 -13.58 59.38
C LEU A 15 22.27 -12.65 58.27
N THR A 16 22.45 -13.00 57.00
CA THR A 16 21.62 -12.43 55.93
C THR A 16 21.10 -13.54 55.03
N MET A 17 19.91 -13.98 55.39
CA MET A 17 19.03 -14.77 54.55
C MET A 17 18.57 -13.86 53.41
N THR A 18 19.05 -14.10 52.19
CA THR A 18 18.35 -13.66 50.97
C THR A 18 18.31 -14.83 50.00
N MET A 19 17.25 -15.63 50.14
CA MET A 19 16.70 -16.34 48.99
C MET A 19 16.34 -15.30 47.93
N LEU A 20 17.09 -15.25 46.83
CA LEU A 20 16.51 -14.86 45.56
C LEU A 20 16.37 -16.11 44.69
N LEU A 21 15.12 -16.58 44.65
CA LEU A 21 14.55 -17.27 43.51
C LEU A 21 14.74 -16.38 42.28
N PHE A 22 15.15 -16.97 41.15
CA PHE A 22 14.42 -17.01 39.89
C PHE A 22 15.37 -17.54 38.81
N ASN A 23 15.28 -18.85 38.60
CA ASN A 23 15.61 -19.43 37.30
C ASN A 23 14.56 -18.93 36.32
N LEU A 24 15.00 -18.32 35.22
CA LEU A 24 14.44 -18.46 33.87
C LEU A 24 15.49 -17.89 32.93
N LYS A 25 16.42 -18.74 32.50
CA LYS A 25 17.29 -18.44 31.37
C LYS A 25 16.39 -18.41 30.13
N SER A 26 15.90 -17.24 29.77
CA SER A 26 15.21 -17.04 28.49
C SER A 26 16.25 -17.24 27.40
N SER A 27 16.24 -18.44 26.82
CA SER A 27 16.91 -18.73 25.57
C SER A 27 16.26 -17.87 24.48
N MET A 28 16.83 -16.72 24.19
CA MET A 28 16.56 -16.03 22.92
C MET A 28 17.28 -16.81 21.84
N ALA A 29 16.57 -17.76 21.23
CA ALA A 29 16.97 -18.31 19.95
C ALA A 29 16.91 -17.17 18.92
N ASN A 30 18.05 -16.52 18.67
CA ASN A 30 18.24 -15.71 17.46
C ASN A 30 18.40 -16.66 16.28
N THR A 31 17.30 -17.30 15.87
CA THR A 31 17.19 -17.75 14.50
C THR A 31 16.87 -16.53 13.66
N LYS A 32 17.90 -15.89 13.09
CA LYS A 32 17.75 -15.15 11.85
C LYS A 32 17.34 -16.14 10.76
N LYS A 33 16.07 -16.56 10.80
CA LYS A 33 15.40 -17.15 9.66
C LYS A 33 15.17 -15.98 8.73
N GLY A 34 16.08 -15.82 7.77
CA GLY A 34 15.81 -15.04 6.57
C GLY A 34 14.52 -15.59 5.96
N ASN A 35 13.43 -14.88 6.21
CA ASN A 35 12.12 -15.20 5.70
C ASN A 35 11.56 -13.90 5.16
N ALA A 36 11.65 -13.81 3.83
CA ALA A 36 10.72 -13.11 2.97
C ALA A 36 10.11 -11.82 3.54
N THR A 37 10.80 -10.71 3.35
CA THR A 37 10.12 -9.56 2.77
C THR A 37 9.77 -9.91 1.32
N LYS A 38 8.86 -10.88 1.13
CA LYS A 38 7.80 -10.67 0.15
C LYS A 38 7.12 -9.45 0.74
N ILE A 39 7.45 -8.27 0.22
CA ILE A 39 6.70 -7.06 0.55
C ILE A 39 5.30 -7.41 0.03
N ILE A 40 4.48 -8.00 0.87
CA ILE A 40 3.05 -8.03 0.68
C ILE A 40 2.68 -6.56 0.85
N LEU A 41 2.84 -5.79 -0.22
CA LEU A 41 1.98 -4.65 -0.49
C LEU A 41 0.58 -5.25 -0.65
N ALA A 42 -0.03 -5.67 0.47
CA ALA A 42 -1.47 -5.60 0.56
C ALA A 42 -1.76 -4.13 0.25
N GLN A 43 -2.37 -3.89 -0.91
CA GLN A 43 -2.47 -2.61 -1.57
C GLN A 43 -2.90 -1.52 -0.58
N ALA A 44 -1.95 -0.70 -0.13
CA ALA A 44 -2.29 0.51 0.59
C ALA A 44 -2.99 1.45 -0.39
N ASN A 45 -4.04 2.14 0.06
CA ASN A 45 -4.69 3.19 -0.72
C ASN A 45 -3.62 4.12 -1.33
N GLN A 46 -3.62 4.25 -2.65
CA GLN A 46 -2.66 5.07 -3.38
C GLN A 46 -3.34 6.33 -3.90
N THR A 47 -2.60 7.44 -3.91
CA THR A 47 -3.04 8.67 -4.56
C THR A 47 -2.01 9.10 -5.60
N ILE A 48 -2.49 9.44 -6.78
CA ILE A 48 -1.68 9.88 -7.91
C ILE A 48 -2.16 11.27 -8.32
N GLN A 49 -1.24 12.22 -8.42
CA GLN A 49 -1.55 13.56 -8.90
C GLN A 49 -1.11 13.72 -10.36
N GLY A 50 -1.85 14.52 -11.12
CA GLY A 50 -1.51 14.78 -12.51
C GLY A 50 -2.36 15.87 -13.14
N ARG A 51 -2.28 15.94 -14.47
CA ARG A 51 -3.11 16.86 -15.28
C ARG A 51 -4.08 16.07 -16.14
N SER A 52 -5.36 16.46 -16.09
CA SER A 52 -6.41 15.88 -16.90
C SER A 52 -6.32 16.35 -18.34
N GLY A 53 -7.12 15.71 -19.21
CA GLY A 53 -7.32 16.13 -20.58
C GLY A 53 -6.11 15.90 -21.48
N GLY A 54 -6.08 16.61 -22.59
CA GLY A 54 -5.04 16.51 -23.60
C GLY A 54 -5.60 16.72 -24.99
N SER A 55 -4.80 16.44 -26.01
CA SER A 55 -5.16 16.65 -27.41
C SER A 55 -5.63 15.37 -28.12
N THR A 56 -5.65 14.23 -27.43
CA THR A 56 -5.98 12.94 -28.04
C THR A 56 -7.45 12.63 -27.77
N ASP A 57 -8.27 12.57 -28.82
CA ASP A 57 -9.64 12.08 -28.71
C ASP A 57 -9.64 10.58 -28.39
N SER A 58 -10.32 10.18 -27.32
CA SER A 58 -10.47 8.78 -26.91
C SER A 58 -11.68 8.07 -27.53
N HIS A 59 -12.39 8.74 -28.45
CA HIS A 59 -13.54 8.22 -29.17
C HIS A 59 -14.70 7.79 -28.25
N GLY A 60 -15.07 8.68 -27.33
CA GLY A 60 -16.25 8.49 -26.47
C GLY A 60 -16.01 8.75 -24.99
N CYS A 61 -14.74 8.82 -24.55
CA CYS A 61 -14.38 9.14 -23.16
C CYS A 61 -13.74 10.53 -22.99
N GLY A 62 -14.05 11.45 -23.90
CA GLY A 62 -13.44 12.79 -23.93
C GLY A 62 -12.02 12.77 -24.50
N PHE A 63 -11.24 13.79 -24.15
CA PHE A 63 -9.87 13.93 -24.59
C PHE A 63 -8.90 13.56 -23.48
N VAL A 64 -7.82 12.87 -23.82
CA VAL A 64 -6.81 12.35 -22.90
C VAL A 64 -5.40 12.78 -23.32
N ALA A 65 -4.45 12.59 -22.41
CA ALA A 65 -3.04 12.76 -22.70
C ALA A 65 -2.55 11.69 -23.70
N ASN A 66 -1.44 11.96 -24.38
CA ASN A 66 -0.83 11.02 -25.32
C ASN A 66 -0.15 9.82 -24.64
N ARG A 67 -0.10 9.79 -23.31
CA ARG A 67 0.41 8.71 -22.48
C ARG A 67 -0.52 8.51 -21.29
N PRO A 68 -0.63 7.29 -20.74
CA PRO A 68 -1.41 7.04 -19.52
C PRO A 68 -0.95 7.96 -18.39
N ASN A 69 -1.90 8.37 -17.56
CA ASN A 69 -1.60 9.10 -16.33
C ASN A 69 -1.06 8.18 -15.24
N TYR A 70 -1.45 6.90 -15.27
CA TYR A 70 -0.94 5.86 -14.40
C TYR A 70 -0.98 4.51 -15.12
N GLU A 71 -0.02 3.65 -14.81
CA GLU A 71 0.06 2.28 -15.32
C GLU A 71 0.28 1.36 -14.13
N MET A 72 -0.42 0.22 -14.12
CA MET A 72 -0.30 -0.76 -13.05
C MET A 72 -0.37 -2.17 -13.60
N ASN A 73 0.31 -3.10 -12.93
CA ASN A 73 0.23 -4.52 -13.22
C ASN A 73 -0.27 -5.26 -11.98
N LEU A 74 -1.44 -5.88 -12.08
CA LEU A 74 -2.00 -6.69 -11.01
C LEU A 74 -1.51 -8.12 -11.16
N GLU A 75 -0.77 -8.64 -10.18
CA GLU A 75 -0.23 -10.01 -10.22
C GLU A 75 -1.31 -11.10 -10.08
N GLN A 76 -2.45 -10.73 -9.50
CA GLN A 76 -3.59 -11.59 -9.23
C GLN A 76 -4.88 -10.75 -9.23
N GLU A 77 -6.02 -11.42 -9.31
CA GLU A 77 -7.34 -10.79 -9.16
C GLU A 77 -7.47 -10.06 -7.81
N ILE A 78 -8.19 -8.94 -7.81
CA ILE A 78 -8.57 -8.18 -6.64
C ILE A 78 -10.11 -8.14 -6.58
N ASP A 79 -10.68 -8.74 -5.54
CA ASP A 79 -12.14 -8.85 -5.33
C ASP A 79 -12.86 -7.49 -5.27
N TYR A 80 -12.16 -6.46 -4.80
CA TYR A 80 -12.67 -5.10 -4.79
C TYR A 80 -11.54 -4.10 -4.95
N MET A 81 -11.62 -3.29 -6.00
CA MET A 81 -10.82 -2.08 -6.14
C MET A 81 -11.67 -0.96 -6.72
N ARG A 82 -11.42 0.25 -6.24
CA ARG A 82 -12.08 1.49 -6.65
C ARG A 82 -11.06 2.51 -7.10
N LEU A 83 -11.32 3.09 -8.26
CA LEU A 83 -10.63 4.24 -8.82
C LEU A 83 -11.57 5.44 -8.79
N THR A 84 -11.18 6.53 -8.14
CA THR A 84 -11.98 7.77 -8.09
C THR A 84 -11.13 8.96 -8.49
N VAL A 85 -11.63 9.81 -9.38
CA VAL A 85 -10.96 11.05 -9.79
C VAL A 85 -11.59 12.26 -9.10
N GLN A 86 -10.74 13.17 -8.63
CA GLN A 86 -11.11 14.53 -8.25
C GLN A 86 -10.25 15.52 -9.01
N ALA A 87 -10.87 16.35 -9.83
CA ALA A 87 -10.19 17.42 -10.56
C ALA A 87 -10.50 18.79 -9.94
N ALA A 88 -9.55 19.72 -10.05
CA ALA A 88 -9.70 21.10 -9.59
C ALA A 88 -10.66 21.93 -10.47
N GLY A 89 -11.09 21.39 -11.61
CA GLY A 89 -11.99 22.02 -12.57
C GLY A 89 -12.24 21.15 -13.80
N GLY A 90 -12.97 21.70 -14.77
CA GLY A 90 -13.29 21.05 -16.03
C GLY A 90 -14.40 20.00 -15.92
N GLN A 91 -14.45 19.10 -16.89
CA GLN A 91 -15.37 17.97 -16.96
C GLN A 91 -14.54 16.67 -17.01
N PRO A 92 -14.02 16.21 -15.86
CA PRO A 92 -13.08 15.09 -15.83
C PRO A 92 -13.73 13.81 -16.33
N THR A 93 -12.92 12.97 -16.97
CA THR A 93 -13.29 11.62 -17.39
C THR A 93 -12.27 10.62 -16.89
N LEU A 94 -12.70 9.37 -16.67
CA LEU A 94 -11.82 8.27 -16.28
C LEU A 94 -11.92 7.16 -17.33
N LEU A 95 -10.83 6.94 -18.06
CA LEU A 95 -10.69 5.87 -19.04
C LEU A 95 -9.66 4.85 -18.53
N VAL A 96 -10.04 3.58 -18.53
CA VAL A 96 -9.19 2.47 -18.12
C VAL A 96 -9.13 1.47 -19.25
N LEU A 97 -7.93 1.21 -19.76
CA LEU A 97 -7.66 0.12 -20.69
C LEU A 97 -7.10 -1.06 -19.90
N GLY A 98 -7.77 -2.20 -19.99
CA GLY A 98 -7.45 -3.42 -19.25
C GLY A 98 -6.44 -4.34 -19.95
N PRO A 99 -6.27 -5.56 -19.41
CA PRO A 99 -5.27 -6.52 -19.87
C PRO A 99 -5.56 -7.06 -21.27
N ASN A 100 -6.84 -7.23 -21.62
CA ASN A 100 -7.23 -7.65 -22.97
C ASN A 100 -7.44 -6.43 -23.86
N SER A 101 -7.25 -6.59 -25.18
CA SER A 101 -7.35 -5.49 -26.14
C SER A 101 -8.74 -4.85 -26.23
N GLU A 102 -9.77 -5.56 -25.79
CA GLU A 102 -11.17 -5.12 -25.81
C GLU A 102 -11.62 -4.56 -24.45
N ASP A 103 -10.80 -4.68 -23.41
CA ASP A 103 -11.13 -4.21 -22.07
C ASP A 103 -10.95 -2.69 -22.01
N SER A 104 -12.05 -1.96 -22.13
CA SER A 104 -12.06 -0.52 -22.02
C SER A 104 -13.26 -0.06 -21.21
N PHE A 105 -12.99 0.58 -20.07
CA PHE A 105 -14.00 1.13 -19.19
C PHE A 105 -13.90 2.66 -19.19
N CYS A 106 -15.04 3.32 -19.36
CA CYS A 106 -15.12 4.77 -19.36
C CYS A 106 -16.22 5.24 -18.43
N VAL A 107 -15.91 6.23 -17.59
CA VAL A 107 -16.90 6.97 -16.81
C VAL A 107 -16.65 8.46 -16.99
N LEU A 108 -17.72 9.19 -17.35
CA LEU A 108 -17.71 10.64 -17.42
C LEU A 108 -18.09 11.21 -16.07
N GLY A 109 -17.44 12.29 -15.64
CA GLY A 109 -17.91 13.06 -14.49
C GLY A 109 -19.28 13.66 -14.80
N ASP A 110 -20.24 13.43 -13.92
CA ASP A 110 -21.60 13.96 -14.02
C ASP A 110 -21.95 14.83 -12.80
N GLU A 111 -22.97 15.66 -12.90
CA GLU A 111 -23.33 16.59 -11.83
C GLU A 111 -23.87 15.87 -10.58
N VAL A 112 -24.47 14.70 -10.73
CA VAL A 112 -25.03 13.92 -9.60
C VAL A 112 -23.90 13.36 -8.73
N SER A 113 -22.80 12.91 -9.34
CA SER A 113 -21.57 12.48 -8.64
C SER A 113 -20.66 13.65 -8.21
N GLY A 114 -21.03 14.89 -8.53
CA GLY A 114 -20.21 16.07 -8.26
C GLY A 114 -18.94 16.14 -9.13
N LEU A 115 -19.03 15.65 -10.37
CA LEU A 115 -17.94 15.57 -11.35
C LEU A 115 -16.76 14.71 -10.86
N LYS A 116 -17.08 13.59 -10.20
CA LYS A 116 -16.09 12.65 -9.66
C LYS A 116 -16.27 11.28 -10.31
N PRO A 117 -15.77 11.06 -11.54
CA PRO A 117 -15.92 9.78 -12.20
C PRO A 117 -15.20 8.69 -11.37
N GLU A 118 -15.87 7.55 -11.27
CA GLU A 118 -15.47 6.43 -10.43
C GLU A 118 -15.73 5.10 -11.14
N ILE A 119 -14.77 4.18 -11.03
CA ILE A 119 -14.92 2.78 -11.46
C ILE A 119 -14.57 1.90 -10.26
N SER A 120 -15.48 1.01 -9.88
CA SER A 120 -15.24 0.05 -8.81
C SER A 120 -15.77 -1.33 -9.18
N GLY A 121 -15.22 -2.38 -8.55
CA GLY A 121 -15.63 -3.76 -8.77
C GLY A 121 -14.48 -4.75 -8.58
N VAL A 122 -14.64 -5.94 -9.16
CA VAL A 122 -13.59 -6.97 -9.26
C VAL A 122 -12.64 -6.60 -10.40
N TRP A 123 -11.34 -6.76 -10.18
CA TRP A 123 -10.30 -6.47 -11.17
C TRP A 123 -9.43 -7.69 -11.40
N GLU A 124 -9.39 -8.17 -12.63
CA GLU A 124 -8.60 -9.34 -13.01
C GLU A 124 -7.08 -9.07 -12.96
N ALA A 125 -6.29 -10.14 -12.96
CA ALA A 125 -4.85 -10.02 -13.07
C ALA A 125 -4.45 -9.46 -14.46
N GLY A 126 -3.45 -8.58 -14.49
CA GLY A 126 -2.87 -8.10 -15.75
C GLY A 126 -2.51 -6.62 -15.74
N TYR A 127 -2.20 -6.11 -16.94
CA TYR A 127 -1.68 -4.77 -17.15
C TYR A 127 -2.80 -3.78 -17.47
N TYR A 128 -2.83 -2.67 -16.74
CA TYR A 128 -3.80 -1.61 -16.90
C TYR A 128 -3.13 -0.28 -17.22
N ARG A 129 -3.77 0.47 -18.13
CA ARG A 129 -3.41 1.86 -18.44
C ARG A 129 -4.57 2.77 -18.10
N ILE A 130 -4.33 3.72 -17.21
CA ILE A 130 -5.35 4.62 -16.68
C ILE A 130 -5.10 6.02 -17.21
N TYR A 131 -6.14 6.61 -17.79
CA TYR A 131 -6.14 7.97 -18.30
C TYR A 131 -7.19 8.78 -17.55
N VAL A 132 -6.80 9.97 -17.12
CA VAL A 132 -7.70 10.99 -16.57
C VAL A 132 -7.86 12.05 -17.64
N GLY A 133 -9.01 12.04 -18.29
CA GLY A 133 -9.33 12.94 -19.39
C GLY A 133 -10.13 14.15 -18.95
N ASP A 134 -10.51 14.93 -19.95
CA ASP A 134 -11.47 16.02 -19.85
C ASP A 134 -12.38 15.96 -21.07
N ARG A 135 -13.68 16.22 -20.89
CA ARG A 135 -14.67 16.07 -21.96
C ARG A 135 -14.36 16.92 -23.21
N ILE A 136 -13.74 18.08 -23.04
CA ILE A 136 -13.40 19.02 -24.12
C ILE A 136 -11.89 19.26 -24.26
N GLY A 137 -11.06 18.51 -23.54
CA GLY A 137 -9.60 18.57 -23.61
C GLY A 137 -8.95 19.67 -22.79
N GLU A 138 -9.70 20.31 -21.89
CA GLU A 138 -9.10 21.23 -20.93
C GLU A 138 -8.15 20.50 -19.97
N ARG A 139 -7.21 21.25 -19.38
CA ARG A 139 -6.15 20.67 -18.56
C ARG A 139 -6.21 21.21 -17.14
N HIS A 140 -6.72 20.38 -16.23
CA HIS A 140 -6.87 20.69 -14.82
C HIS A 140 -5.99 19.78 -13.96
N GLN A 141 -5.58 20.25 -12.78
CA GLN A 141 -4.92 19.36 -11.82
C GLN A 141 -5.95 18.34 -11.31
N PHE A 142 -5.53 17.08 -11.13
CA PHE A 142 -6.37 16.06 -10.53
C PHE A 142 -5.62 15.24 -9.48
N THR A 143 -6.40 14.58 -8.62
CA THR A 143 -5.98 13.46 -7.78
C THR A 143 -6.80 12.23 -8.17
N LEU A 144 -6.11 11.14 -8.50
CA LEU A 144 -6.66 9.81 -8.70
C LEU A 144 -6.41 9.02 -7.42
N SER A 145 -7.48 8.53 -6.79
CA SER A 145 -7.41 7.64 -5.64
C SER A 145 -7.64 6.21 -6.08
N ILE A 146 -6.79 5.29 -5.64
CA ILE A 146 -6.89 3.85 -5.86
C ILE A 146 -7.04 3.21 -4.49
N SER A 147 -8.13 2.48 -4.26
CA SER A 147 -8.44 1.88 -2.98
C SER A 147 -8.93 0.45 -3.13
N THR A 148 -8.46 -0.44 -2.26
CA THR A 148 -9.00 -1.80 -2.10
C THR A 148 -9.85 -1.94 -0.83
N ASP A 149 -10.12 -0.83 -0.15
CA ASP A 149 -10.98 -0.77 1.03
C ASP A 149 -12.42 -0.52 0.57
N ASN A 150 -13.35 -1.39 1.00
CA ASN A 150 -14.78 -1.28 0.73
C ASN A 150 -15.47 -0.36 1.74
#